data_AF-K0F0T6-F1
#
_entry.id   AF-K0F0T6-F1
#
_cell.length_a   1.000
_cell.length_b   1.000
_cell.length_c   1.000
_cell.angle_alpha   90.00
_cell.angle_beta   90.00
_cell.angle_gamma   90.00
#
_symmetry.space_group_name_H-M   'P 1'
#
loop_
_entity.id
_entity.type
_entity.pdbx_description
1 polymer ?
#
loop_
_entity_poly.entity_id
_entity_poly.type
_entity_poly.pdbx_seq_one_letter_code
_entity_poly.pdbx_strand_id
1 'polypeptide(L)'
;MGDNNFPATPQGVDELMDSLVFDDQPVHDADVPRPLAPGEDIMVVRSLRIPLDMDQSIKAEARRRGVTMSELIRDWLAVELAALADDQPISRADALRALAGVRPIHPRAS
;
A
#
# COMPACT_ATOMS: atom_id res chain seq x y z
N MET A 1 -15.40 5.70 -11.07
CA MET A 1 -14.68 4.75 -11.93
C MET A 1 -14.15 5.62 -13.04
N GLY A 2 -12.83 5.82 -13.12
CA GLY A 2 -12.27 6.84 -14.01
C GLY A 2 -12.73 6.62 -15.44
N ASP A 3 -13.15 7.71 -16.08
CA ASP A 3 -13.47 7.75 -17.49
C ASP A 3 -12.15 7.50 -18.23
N ASN A 4 -11.79 6.23 -18.42
CA ASN A 4 -10.61 5.84 -19.17
C ASN A 4 -10.88 6.11 -20.65
N ASN A 5 -10.91 7.39 -21.02
CA ASN A 5 -11.02 7.86 -22.40
C ASN A 5 -9.71 7.65 -23.19
N PHE A 6 -8.90 6.69 -22.76
CA PHE A 6 -7.70 6.27 -23.48
C PHE A 6 -8.11 5.24 -24.52
N PRO A 7 -7.52 5.30 -25.73
CA PRO A 7 -7.82 4.33 -26.77
C PRO A 7 -7.44 2.92 -26.34
N ALA A 8 -8.39 1.99 -26.49
CA ALA A 8 -8.21 0.57 -26.19
C ALA A 8 -8.02 -0.30 -27.45
N THR A 9 -7.96 0.31 -28.63
CA THR A 9 -7.76 -0.35 -29.92
C THR A 9 -6.57 0.26 -30.65
N PRO A 10 -5.88 -0.49 -31.53
CA PRO A 10 -4.78 0.05 -32.34
C PRO A 10 -5.18 1.30 -33.14
N GLN A 11 -6.34 1.26 -33.81
CA GLN A 11 -6.84 2.41 -34.57
C GLN A 11 -7.10 3.63 -33.67
N GLY A 12 -7.67 3.44 -32.49
CA GLY A 12 -7.87 4.56 -31.55
C GLY A 12 -6.54 5.14 -31.06
N VAL A 13 -5.49 4.32 -30.94
CA VAL A 13 -4.14 4.80 -30.63
C VAL A 13 -3.64 5.66 -31.78
N ASP A 14 -3.78 5.22 -33.03
CA ASP A 14 -3.39 6.00 -34.21
C ASP A 14 -4.13 7.34 -34.27
N GLU A 15 -5.45 7.34 -34.07
CA GLU A 15 -6.26 8.56 -34.01
C GLU A 15 -5.83 9.53 -32.90
N LEU A 16 -5.49 9.00 -31.71
CA LEU A 16 -4.94 9.81 -30.62
C LEU A 16 -3.60 10.42 -31.04
N MET A 17 -2.69 9.60 -31.57
CA MET A 17 -1.35 10.05 -31.97
C MET A 17 -1.42 11.11 -33.07
N ASP A 18 -2.32 10.97 -34.04
CA ASP A 18 -2.57 11.96 -35.10
C ASP A 18 -3.19 13.26 -34.56
N SER A 19 -3.85 13.23 -33.40
CA SER A 19 -4.43 14.42 -32.75
C SER A 19 -3.46 15.21 -31.89
N LEU A 20 -2.27 14.66 -31.60
CA LEU A 20 -1.29 15.33 -30.74
C LEU A 20 -0.64 16.51 -31.47
N VAL A 21 -0.73 17.70 -30.87
CA VAL A 21 -0.02 18.90 -31.32
C VAL A 21 1.08 19.21 -30.32
N PHE A 22 2.29 19.39 -30.81
CA PHE A 22 3.46 19.75 -30.01
C PHE A 22 3.93 21.15 -30.42
N ASP A 23 4.36 21.94 -29.43
CA ASP A 23 5.06 23.20 -29.65
C ASP A 23 6.37 23.23 -28.85
N ASP A 24 7.28 24.14 -29.22
CA ASP A 24 8.58 24.30 -28.57
C ASP A 24 8.55 25.32 -27.43
N GLN A 25 7.37 25.72 -26.92
CA GLN A 25 7.32 26.65 -25.80
C GLN A 25 7.79 25.95 -24.51
N PRO A 26 8.55 26.64 -23.63
CA PRO A 26 8.85 26.11 -22.32
C PRO A 26 7.56 25.81 -21.56
N VAL A 27 7.42 24.57 -21.08
CA VAL A 27 6.31 24.19 -20.20
C VAL A 27 6.42 24.99 -18.90
N HIS A 28 5.33 25.64 -18.49
CA HIS A 28 5.33 26.34 -17.20
C HIS A 28 5.40 25.33 -16.05
N ASP A 29 6.17 25.63 -15.00
CA ASP A 29 6.28 24.76 -13.82
C ASP A 29 4.93 24.39 -13.20
N ALA A 30 3.92 25.25 -13.37
CA ALA A 30 2.55 25.01 -12.90
C ALA A 30 1.80 23.91 -13.67
N ASP A 31 2.22 23.63 -14.91
CA ASP A 31 1.61 22.64 -15.80
C ASP A 31 2.29 21.27 -15.70
N VAL A 32 3.45 21.19 -15.04
CA VAL A 32 4.17 19.93 -14.79
C VAL A 32 3.61 19.28 -13.52
N PRO A 33 3.24 17.98 -13.55
CA PRO A 33 2.91 17.26 -12.32
C PRO A 33 4.05 17.38 -11.31
N ARG A 34 3.71 17.74 -10.06
CA ARG A 34 4.70 17.88 -9.00
C ARG A 34 5.55 16.60 -8.91
N PRO A 35 6.89 16.70 -8.92
CA PRO A 35 7.74 15.56 -8.63
C PRO A 35 7.38 14.94 -7.29
N LEU A 36 7.56 13.63 -7.17
CA LEU A 36 7.41 12.96 -5.88
C LEU A 36 8.43 13.54 -4.90
N ALA A 37 7.96 13.95 -3.72
CA ALA A 37 8.85 14.39 -2.66
C ALA A 37 9.62 13.18 -2.10
N PRO A 38 10.88 13.34 -1.65
CA PRO A 38 11.58 12.28 -0.94
C PRO A 38 10.77 11.80 0.27
N GLY A 39 10.49 10.50 0.33
CA GLY A 39 9.67 9.90 1.39
C GLY A 39 8.16 10.02 1.20
N GLU A 40 7.69 10.54 0.06
CA GLU A 40 6.26 10.46 -0.30
C GLU A 40 5.86 8.98 -0.46
N ASP A 41 4.84 8.56 0.29
CA ASP A 41 4.36 7.18 0.28
C ASP A 41 3.58 6.93 -1.02
N ILE A 42 4.17 6.12 -1.91
CA ILE A 42 3.57 5.72 -3.18
C ILE A 42 3.18 4.25 -3.13
N MET A 43 1.94 3.97 -3.53
CA MET A 43 1.46 2.61 -3.69
C MET A 43 1.72 2.13 -5.11
N VAL A 44 2.35 0.96 -5.26
CA VAL A 44 2.59 0.34 -6.56
C VAL A 44 1.77 -0.95 -6.72
N VAL A 45 1.18 -1.15 -7.89
CA VAL A 45 0.44 -2.38 -8.19
C VAL A 45 1.43 -3.44 -8.68
N ARG A 46 1.39 -4.64 -8.08
CA ARG A 46 2.21 -5.78 -8.47
C ARG A 46 1.33 -7.01 -8.69
N SER A 47 1.53 -7.69 -9.81
CA SER A 47 0.91 -9.01 -10.02
C SER A 47 1.59 -10.02 -9.11
N LEU A 48 0.82 -10.65 -8.23
CA LEU A 48 1.28 -11.71 -7.35
C LEU A 48 0.45 -12.95 -7.59
N ARG A 49 1.11 -14.07 -7.88
CA ARG A 49 0.45 -15.37 -8.00
C ARG A 49 0.57 -16.12 -6.68
N ILE A 50 -0.56 -16.40 -6.05
CA ILE A 50 -0.66 -17.21 -4.82
C ILE A 50 -1.58 -18.41 -5.04
N PRO A 51 -1.45 -19.48 -4.24
CA PRO A 51 -2.42 -20.58 -4.23
C PRO A 51 -3.85 -20.08 -3.94
N LEU A 52 -4.85 -20.68 -4.58
CA LEU A 52 -6.26 -20.29 -4.42
C LEU A 52 -6.72 -20.40 -2.96
N ASP A 53 -6.36 -21.48 -2.27
CA ASP A 53 -6.77 -21.70 -0.88
C ASP A 53 -6.18 -20.63 0.06
N MET A 54 -4.98 -20.14 -0.27
CA MET A 54 -4.34 -19.05 0.44
C MET A 54 -5.09 -17.74 0.21
N ASP A 55 -5.39 -17.39 -1.05
CA ASP A 55 -6.21 -16.23 -1.40
C ASP A 55 -7.53 -16.20 -0.62
N GLN A 56 -8.25 -17.32 -0.63
CA GLN A 56 -9.53 -17.46 0.07
C GLN A 56 -9.40 -17.32 1.59
N SER A 57 -8.36 -17.91 2.17
CA SER A 57 -8.09 -17.83 3.61
C SER A 57 -7.81 -16.39 4.05
N ILE A 58 -6.98 -15.67 3.27
CA ILE A 58 -6.67 -14.26 3.53
C ILE A 58 -7.93 -13.41 3.41
N LYS A 59 -8.73 -13.64 2.36
CA LYS A 59 -9.99 -12.90 2.14
C LYS A 59 -11.00 -13.12 3.27
N ALA A 60 -11.12 -14.35 3.77
CA ALA A 60 -11.97 -14.67 4.90
C ALA A 60 -11.50 -13.97 6.18
N GLU A 61 -10.20 -13.98 6.44
CA GLU A 61 -9.61 -13.33 7.61
C GLU A 61 -9.73 -11.81 7.56
N ALA A 62 -9.50 -11.19 6.40
CA ALA A 62 -9.69 -9.75 6.19
C ALA A 62 -11.14 -9.35 6.47
N ARG A 63 -12.11 -10.11 5.94
CA ARG A 63 -13.53 -9.90 6.21
C ARG A 63 -13.85 -10.03 7.70
N ARG A 64 -13.31 -11.04 8.38
CA ARG A 64 -13.51 -11.24 9.82
C ARG A 64 -12.98 -10.06 10.65
N ARG A 65 -11.91 -9.41 10.18
CA ARG A 65 -11.31 -8.22 10.80
C ARG A 65 -11.97 -6.89 10.38
N GLY A 66 -12.82 -6.90 9.36
CA GLY A 66 -13.43 -5.69 8.81
C GLY A 66 -12.47 -4.82 8.00
N VAL A 67 -11.40 -5.41 7.44
CA VAL A 67 -10.42 -4.73 6.57
C VAL A 67 -10.44 -5.31 5.16
N THR A 68 -9.85 -4.59 4.21
CA THR A 68 -9.61 -5.12 2.86
C THR A 68 -8.49 -6.16 2.87
N MET A 69 -8.51 -7.05 1.87
CA MET A 69 -7.43 -8.04 1.68
C MET A 69 -6.07 -7.36 1.48
N SER A 70 -6.01 -6.27 0.72
CA SER A 70 -4.78 -5.53 0.47
C SER A 70 -4.22 -4.86 1.72
N GLU A 71 -5.06 -4.32 2.61
CA GLU A 71 -4.65 -3.83 3.92
C GLU A 71 -4.04 -4.97 4.75
N LEU A 72 -4.74 -6.10 4.87
CA LEU A 72 -4.24 -7.24 5.65
C LEU A 72 -2.90 -7.77 5.12
N ILE A 73 -2.74 -7.89 3.80
CA ILE A 73 -1.47 -8.33 3.20
C ILE A 73 -0.37 -7.33 3.48
N ARG A 74 -0.62 -6.01 3.33
CA ARG A 74 0.38 -4.98 3.64
C ARG A 74 0.79 -5.01 5.10
N ASP A 75 -0.16 -5.18 6.03
CA ASP A 75 0.13 -5.28 7.47
C ASP A 75 1.03 -6.49 7.76
N TRP A 76 0.72 -7.65 7.19
CA TRP A 76 1.55 -8.84 7.38
C TRP A 76 2.95 -8.69 6.77
N LEU A 77 3.05 -8.08 5.59
CA LEU A 77 4.35 -7.78 4.97
C LEU A 77 5.16 -6.80 5.80
N ALA A 78 4.54 -5.77 6.38
CA ALA A 78 5.22 -4.80 7.24
C ALA A 78 5.78 -5.45 8.51
N VAL A 79 5.02 -6.37 9.13
CA VAL A 79 5.46 -7.14 10.30
C VAL A 79 6.68 -8.00 9.98
N GLU A 80 6.66 -8.73 8.86
CA GLU A 80 7.80 -9.58 8.46
C GLU A 80 9.00 -8.74 8.00
N LEU A 81 8.77 -7.60 7.36
CA LEU A 81 9.84 -6.69 6.97
C LEU A 81 10.54 -6.07 8.20
N ALA A 82 9.80 -5.72 9.24
CA ALA A 82 10.35 -5.24 10.51
C ALA A 82 11.24 -6.31 11.17
N ALA A 83 10.84 -7.58 11.09
CA ALA A 83 11.62 -8.71 11.62
C ALA A 83 13.02 -8.79 11.00
N LEU A 84 13.18 -8.42 9.73
CA LEU A 84 14.47 -8.40 9.03
C LEU A 84 15.40 -7.28 9.50
N ALA A 85 14.87 -6.24 10.17
CA ALA A 85 15.62 -5.11 10.69
C ALA A 85 15.99 -5.28 12.19
N ASP A 86 16.08 -6.52 12.66
CA ASP A 86 16.26 -6.90 14.07
C ASP A 86 15.10 -6.45 15.01
N ASP A 87 13.97 -5.98 14.46
CA ASP A 87 12.74 -5.70 15.20
C ASP A 87 11.80 -6.92 15.16
N GLN A 88 12.23 -8.00 15.81
CA GLN A 88 11.54 -9.29 15.78
C GLN A 88 10.11 -9.18 16.36
N PRO A 89 9.06 -9.50 15.57
CA PRO A 89 7.70 -9.56 16.08
C PRO A 89 7.58 -10.58 17.20
N ILE A 90 7.02 -10.16 18.34
CA ILE A 90 6.71 -11.02 19.47
C ILE A 90 5.23 -11.39 19.49
N SER A 91 4.89 -12.54 20.07
CA SER A 91 3.49 -12.92 20.23
C SER A 91 2.79 -11.96 21.19
N ARG A 92 1.49 -11.70 20.95
CA ARG A 92 0.67 -10.91 21.88
C ARG A 92 0.67 -11.49 23.29
N ALA A 93 0.72 -12.81 23.43
CA ALA A 93 0.74 -13.48 24.72
C ALA A 93 2.06 -13.22 25.48
N ASP A 94 3.19 -13.25 24.79
CA ASP A 94 4.50 -12.96 25.39
C ASP A 94 4.64 -11.47 25.71
N ALA A 95 4.13 -10.59 24.86
CA ALA A 95 4.04 -9.16 25.16
C ALA A 95 3.22 -8.90 26.44
N LEU A 96 2.04 -9.51 26.56
CA LEU A 96 1.21 -9.39 27.77
C LEU A 96 1.89 -9.98 29.01
N ARG A 97 2.58 -11.12 28.87
CA ARG A 97 3.35 -11.73 29.95
C ARG A 97 4.50 -10.82 30.41
N ALA A 98 5.23 -10.21 29.48
CA ALA A 98 6.29 -9.26 29.78
C ALA A 98 5.74 -8.00 30.47
N LEU A 99 4.65 -7.43 29.94
CA LEU A 99 3.97 -6.27 30.51
C LEU A 99 3.43 -6.52 31.93
N ALA A 100 2.91 -7.72 32.21
CA ALA A 100 2.43 -8.09 33.54
C ALA A 100 3.53 -8.04 34.61
N GLY A 101 4.81 -8.16 34.22
CA GLY A 101 5.95 -8.04 35.12
C GLY A 101 6.44 -6.60 35.35
N VAL A 102 6.01 -5.63 34.52
CA VAL A 102 6.46 -4.24 34.61
C VAL A 102 5.72 -3.55 35.75
N ARG A 103 6.47 -3.05 36.75
CA ARG A 103 5.88 -2.22 37.82
C ARG A 103 5.48 -0.86 37.22
N PRO A 104 4.26 -0.36 37.48
CA PRO A 104 3.87 0.98 37.04
C PRO A 104 4.77 2.04 37.70
N ILE A 105 5.32 2.94 36.87
CA ILE A 105 6.28 3.97 37.29
C ILE A 105 5.58 5.14 37.98
N HIS A 106 4.28 5.32 37.75
CA HIS A 106 3.45 6.32 38.42
C HIS A 106 2.36 5.64 39.27
N PRO A 107 2.23 6.00 40.57
CA PRO A 107 1.07 5.61 41.35
C PRO A 107 -0.18 6.24 40.72
N ARG A 108 -1.24 5.44 40.55
CA ARG A 108 -2.53 5.90 40.03
C ARG A 108 -2.99 7.08 40.86
N ALA A 109 -3.03 8.28 40.27
CA ALA A 109 -3.73 9.41 40.88
C ALA A 109 -5.20 8.99 41.06
N SER A 110 -5.66 9.01 42.31
CA SER A 110 -7.05 8.73 42.69
C SER A 110 -7.91 9.97 42.49
#